data_AF-A0A8T1VF91-F1
#
_entry.id   AF-A0A8T1VF91-F1
#
_cell.length_a   1.000
_cell.length_b   1.000
_cell.length_c   1.000
_cell.angle_alpha   90.00
_cell.angle_beta   90.00
_cell.angle_gamma   90.00
#
_symmetry.space_group_name_H-M   'P 1'
#
loop_
_entity.id
_entity.type
_entity.pdbx_description
1 polymer ?
#
loop_
_entity_poly.entity_id
_entity_poly.type
_entity_poly.pdbx_seq_one_letter_code
_entity_poly.pdbx_strand_id
1 'polypeptide(L)'
;MEAWVRDKVSALNLDASVYVEYALGLLQDEDMDVSERVSSVIAIFSGAADGLVGQDILDKALDASKMKQDVETLLQAEQQQSQQEEDLKLAEKKMKELKLREKQRQEAEDAVEREKQKAADRLKNMTREQMAAREQLISEYGFTVMSEFDEEGNVVKIKDKEKPSEDAGPANSNRQRVQQAQNATRDKMKKEHEKKVKYEKELLAKDKARKDKAKKRTVKREKQRGCG
;
A
#
# COMPACT_ATOMS: atom_id res chain seq x y z
N MET A 1 -25.40 -14.17 -16.44
CA MET A 1 -26.78 -13.66 -16.60
C MET A 1 -27.30 -13.80 -18.03
N GLU A 2 -26.55 -13.37 -19.05
CA GLU A 2 -26.97 -13.41 -20.46
C GLU A 2 -27.49 -14.77 -20.95
N ALA A 3 -26.76 -15.86 -20.72
CA ALA A 3 -27.17 -17.20 -21.16
C ALA A 3 -28.54 -17.59 -20.61
N TRP A 4 -28.80 -17.29 -19.33
CA TRP A 4 -30.09 -17.56 -18.69
C TRP A 4 -31.23 -16.75 -19.32
N VAL A 5 -30.99 -15.46 -19.63
CA VAL A 5 -31.98 -14.63 -20.33
C VAL A 5 -32.25 -15.19 -21.73
N ARG A 6 -31.21 -15.59 -22.46
CA ARG A 6 -31.32 -16.18 -23.79
C ARG A 6 -32.13 -17.48 -23.79
N ASP A 7 -31.97 -18.32 -22.75
CA ASP A 7 -32.77 -19.53 -22.58
C ASP A 7 -34.26 -19.20 -22.36
N LYS A 8 -34.56 -18.18 -21.54
CA LYS A 8 -35.94 -17.71 -21.31
C LYS A 8 -36.58 -17.15 -22.59
N VAL A 9 -35.85 -16.32 -23.32
CA VAL A 9 -36.31 -15.72 -24.59
C VAL A 9 -36.55 -16.81 -25.64
N SER A 10 -35.66 -17.80 -25.72
CA SER A 10 -35.80 -18.94 -26.64
C SER A 10 -37.00 -19.81 -26.28
N ALA A 11 -37.25 -20.06 -24.99
CA ALA A 11 -38.40 -20.84 -24.53
C ALA A 11 -39.76 -20.19 -24.86
N LEU A 12 -39.77 -18.87 -25.06
CA LEU A 12 -40.96 -18.08 -25.40
C LEU A 12 -41.10 -17.82 -26.91
N ASN A 13 -40.22 -18.39 -27.75
CA ASN A 13 -40.13 -18.11 -29.18
C ASN A 13 -40.01 -16.61 -29.51
N LEU A 14 -39.33 -15.85 -28.64
CA LEU A 14 -39.07 -14.43 -28.84
C LEU A 14 -37.73 -14.21 -29.57
N ASP A 15 -37.59 -13.06 -30.23
CA ASP A 15 -36.35 -12.70 -30.92
C ASP A 15 -35.21 -12.40 -29.93
N ALA A 16 -34.20 -13.27 -29.92
CA ALA A 16 -33.02 -13.14 -29.07
C ALA A 16 -32.24 -11.85 -29.29
N SER A 17 -32.27 -11.26 -30.49
CA SER A 17 -31.52 -10.04 -30.78
C SER A 17 -32.10 -8.80 -30.11
N VAL A 18 -33.42 -8.79 -29.89
CA VAL A 18 -34.13 -7.64 -29.31
C VAL A 18 -34.32 -7.81 -27.80
N TYR A 19 -34.80 -8.98 -27.38
CA TYR A 19 -35.29 -9.18 -26.01
C TYR A 19 -34.18 -9.53 -25.00
N VAL A 20 -33.05 -10.08 -25.46
CA VAL A 20 -31.95 -10.44 -24.54
C VAL A 20 -31.26 -9.19 -24.01
N GLU A 21 -30.86 -8.27 -24.88
CA GLU A 21 -30.17 -7.03 -24.47
C GLU A 21 -31.09 -6.15 -23.61
N TYR A 22 -32.36 -6.02 -24.00
CA TYR A 22 -33.33 -5.23 -23.26
C TYR A 22 -33.60 -5.80 -21.85
N ALA A 23 -33.83 -7.11 -21.74
CA ALA A 23 -34.04 -7.74 -20.44
C ALA A 23 -32.77 -7.72 -19.57
N LEU A 24 -31.59 -7.86 -20.17
CA LEU A 24 -30.33 -7.68 -19.44
C LEU A 24 -30.19 -6.28 -18.85
N GLY A 25 -30.49 -5.25 -19.63
CA GLY A 25 -30.46 -3.86 -19.15
C GLY A 25 -31.37 -3.65 -17.93
N LEU A 26 -32.58 -4.22 -17.95
CA LEU A 26 -33.49 -4.13 -16.81
C LEU A 26 -33.04 -4.95 -15.59
N LEU A 27 -32.46 -6.13 -15.78
CA LEU A 27 -32.00 -6.97 -14.67
C LEU A 27 -30.74 -6.43 -14.01
N GLN A 28 -29.89 -5.74 -14.77
CA GLN A 28 -28.65 -5.14 -14.28
C GLN A 28 -28.84 -3.75 -13.67
N ASP A 29 -30.00 -3.12 -13.83
CA ASP A 29 -30.29 -1.78 -13.30
C ASP A 29 -30.24 -1.74 -11.76
N GLU A 30 -29.13 -1.27 -11.19
CA GLU A 30 -28.87 -1.24 -9.75
C GLU A 30 -29.86 -0.39 -8.95
N ASP A 31 -30.57 0.54 -9.58
CA ASP A 31 -31.45 1.50 -8.91
C ASP A 31 -32.81 0.90 -8.48
N MET A 32 -33.21 -0.23 -9.06
CA MET A 32 -34.48 -0.92 -8.79
C MET A 32 -34.30 -2.15 -7.89
N ASP A 33 -35.33 -2.58 -7.15
CA ASP A 33 -35.26 -3.87 -6.45
C ASP A 33 -35.31 -5.04 -7.45
N VAL A 34 -34.64 -6.15 -7.12
CA VAL A 34 -34.61 -7.36 -7.98
C VAL A 34 -36.03 -7.87 -8.26
N SER A 35 -36.93 -7.77 -7.29
CA SER A 35 -38.33 -8.16 -7.48
C SER A 35 -39.04 -7.31 -8.53
N GLU A 36 -38.76 -6.01 -8.57
CA GLU A 36 -39.34 -5.07 -9.55
C GLU A 36 -38.74 -5.29 -10.93
N ARG A 37 -37.41 -5.47 -11.02
CA ARG A 37 -36.71 -5.79 -12.27
C ARG A 37 -37.28 -7.05 -12.92
N VAL A 38 -37.42 -8.12 -12.14
CA VAL A 38 -37.99 -9.40 -12.59
C VAL A 38 -39.45 -9.23 -13.00
N SER A 39 -40.24 -8.46 -12.26
CA SER A 39 -41.64 -8.19 -12.60
C SER A 39 -41.77 -7.43 -13.92
N SER A 40 -40.91 -6.43 -14.16
CA SER A 40 -40.85 -5.69 -15.43
C SER A 40 -40.51 -6.62 -16.60
N VAL A 41 -39.49 -7.46 -16.45
CA VAL A 41 -39.11 -8.44 -17.48
C VAL A 41 -40.25 -9.42 -17.77
N ILE A 42 -40.92 -9.93 -16.72
CA ILE A 42 -42.08 -10.81 -16.87
C ILE A 42 -43.20 -10.10 -17.63
N ALA A 43 -43.51 -8.85 -17.31
CA ALA A 43 -44.55 -8.10 -17.99
C ALA A 43 -44.24 -7.90 -19.48
N ILE A 44 -42.98 -7.58 -19.81
CA ILE A 44 -42.52 -7.42 -21.20
C ILE A 44 -42.59 -8.74 -21.95
N PHE A 45 -42.06 -9.82 -21.38
CA PHE A 45 -42.04 -11.13 -22.01
C PHE A 45 -43.44 -11.71 -22.16
N SER A 46 -44.31 -11.55 -21.15
CA SER A 46 -45.70 -11.98 -21.24
C SER A 46 -46.47 -11.23 -22.32
N GLY A 47 -46.25 -9.92 -22.47
CA GLY A 47 -46.90 -9.14 -23.53
C GLY A 47 -46.36 -9.46 -24.93
N ALA A 48 -45.07 -9.74 -25.05
CA ALA A 48 -44.44 -10.09 -26.32
C ALA A 48 -44.76 -11.52 -26.78
N ALA A 49 -44.93 -12.44 -25.83
CA ALA A 49 -45.18 -13.85 -26.10
C ALA A 49 -46.68 -14.21 -26.12
N ASP A 50 -47.56 -13.23 -25.94
CA ASP A 50 -49.01 -13.42 -26.02
C ASP A 50 -49.42 -13.94 -27.41
N GLY A 51 -50.14 -15.06 -27.43
CA GLY A 51 -50.52 -15.76 -28.65
C GLY A 51 -49.39 -16.50 -29.39
N LEU A 52 -48.12 -16.38 -28.99
CA LEU A 52 -46.99 -17.10 -29.58
C LEU A 52 -46.76 -18.48 -28.94
N VAL A 53 -47.07 -18.60 -27.65
CA VAL A 53 -46.90 -19.83 -26.86
C VAL A 53 -48.14 -20.09 -26.01
N GLY A 54 -48.37 -21.34 -25.62
CA GLY A 54 -49.49 -21.69 -24.75
C GLY A 54 -49.31 -21.13 -23.33
N GLN A 55 -50.42 -20.84 -22.64
CA GLN A 55 -50.42 -20.29 -21.28
C GLN A 55 -49.60 -21.16 -20.30
N ASP A 56 -49.68 -22.49 -20.44
CA ASP A 56 -48.90 -23.41 -19.61
C ASP A 56 -47.38 -23.23 -19.75
N ILE A 57 -46.92 -22.79 -20.93
CA ILE A 57 -45.50 -22.53 -21.21
C ILE A 57 -45.11 -21.18 -20.61
N LEU A 58 -45.97 -20.16 -20.76
CA LEU A 58 -45.79 -18.85 -20.14
C LEU A 58 -45.66 -18.96 -18.63
N ASP A 59 -46.61 -19.63 -17.97
CA ASP A 59 -46.63 -19.75 -16.51
C ASP A 59 -45.42 -20.53 -15.98
N LYS A 60 -44.91 -21.50 -16.75
CA LYS A 60 -43.69 -22.25 -16.39
C LYS A 60 -42.42 -21.45 -16.63
N ALA A 61 -42.35 -20.69 -17.73
CA ALA A 61 -41.18 -19.94 -18.11
C ALA A 61 -41.01 -18.67 -17.26
N LEU A 62 -42.13 -17.99 -16.96
CA LEU A 62 -42.25 -16.69 -16.31
C LEU A 62 -42.73 -16.79 -14.85
N ASP A 63 -42.26 -17.82 -14.13
CA ASP A 63 -42.52 -17.97 -12.70
C ASP A 63 -41.74 -16.92 -11.90
N ALA A 64 -42.44 -15.93 -11.35
CA ALA A 64 -41.84 -14.81 -10.62
C ALA A 64 -40.97 -15.24 -9.44
N SER A 65 -41.37 -16.27 -8.70
CA SER A 65 -40.61 -16.73 -7.53
C SER A 65 -39.30 -17.39 -7.94
N LYS A 66 -39.35 -18.24 -8.98
CA LYS A 66 -38.15 -18.91 -9.52
C LYS A 66 -37.23 -17.92 -10.21
N MET A 67 -37.77 -17.02 -11.04
CA MET A 67 -36.96 -16.03 -11.75
C MET A 67 -36.25 -15.09 -10.76
N LYS A 68 -36.93 -14.67 -9.69
CA LYS A 68 -36.29 -13.88 -8.64
C LYS A 68 -35.13 -14.63 -8.01
N GLN A 69 -35.35 -15.89 -7.60
CA GLN A 69 -34.31 -16.70 -7.00
C GLN A 69 -33.12 -16.92 -7.97
N ASP A 70 -33.39 -17.25 -9.22
CA ASP A 70 -32.37 -17.44 -10.25
C ASP A 70 -31.54 -16.16 -10.44
N VAL A 71 -32.19 -15.01 -10.59
CA VAL A 71 -31.52 -13.71 -10.77
C VAL A 71 -30.68 -13.35 -9.54
N GLU A 72 -31.20 -13.55 -8.33
CA GLU A 72 -30.43 -13.32 -7.09
C GLU A 72 -29.18 -14.21 -7.03
N THR A 73 -29.29 -15.49 -7.38
CA THR A 73 -28.13 -16.40 -7.39
C THR A 73 -27.11 -16.01 -8.45
N LEU A 74 -27.56 -15.56 -9.63
CA LEU A 74 -26.69 -15.11 -10.71
C LEU A 74 -25.96 -13.81 -10.35
N LEU A 75 -26.65 -12.85 -9.74
CA LEU A 75 -26.05 -11.60 -9.27
C LEU A 75 -25.02 -11.85 -8.16
N GLN A 76 -25.33 -12.75 -7.22
CA GLN A 76 -24.38 -13.13 -6.18
C GLN A 76 -23.14 -13.82 -6.75
N ALA A 77 -23.32 -14.72 -7.73
CA ALA A 77 -22.20 -15.37 -8.39
C ALA A 77 -21.31 -14.36 -9.16
N GLU A 78 -21.93 -13.40 -9.85
CA GLU A 78 -21.22 -12.35 -10.58
C GLU A 78 -20.44 -11.41 -9.65
N GLN A 79 -21.05 -11.02 -8.52
CA GLN A 79 -20.34 -10.24 -7.48
C GLN A 79 -19.17 -11.02 -6.89
N GLN A 80 -19.33 -12.32 -6.60
CA GLN A 80 -18.25 -13.15 -6.09
C GLN A 80 -17.10 -13.31 -7.09
N GLN A 81 -17.42 -13.50 -8.38
CA GLN A 81 -16.41 -13.58 -9.43
C GLN A 81 -15.65 -12.27 -9.58
N SER A 82 -16.35 -11.14 -9.58
CA SER A 82 -15.73 -9.81 -9.64
C SER A 82 -14.77 -9.59 -8.46
N GLN A 83 -15.21 -9.90 -7.24
CA GLN A 83 -14.37 -9.80 -6.04
C GLN A 83 -13.13 -10.70 -6.12
N GLN A 84 -13.29 -11.95 -6.57
CA GLN A 84 -12.16 -12.87 -6.75
C GLN A 84 -11.17 -12.34 -7.79
N GLU A 85 -11.64 -11.76 -8.89
CA GLU A 85 -10.79 -11.20 -9.93
C GLU A 85 -10.01 -9.97 -9.41
N GLU A 86 -10.66 -9.11 -8.63
CA GLU A 86 -10.00 -7.97 -7.97
C GLU A 86 -8.93 -8.43 -6.97
N ASP A 87 -9.23 -9.43 -6.15
CA ASP A 87 -8.29 -10.00 -5.18
C ASP A 87 -7.08 -10.64 -5.87
N LEU A 88 -7.30 -11.37 -6.97
CA LEU A 88 -6.23 -11.93 -7.79
C LEU A 88 -5.36 -10.83 -8.40
N LYS A 89 -5.96 -9.79 -8.99
CA LYS A 89 -5.22 -8.63 -9.54
C LYS A 89 -4.38 -7.95 -8.46
N LEU A 90 -4.91 -7.82 -7.25
CA LEU A 90 -4.22 -7.20 -6.12
C LEU A 90 -3.07 -8.08 -5.61
N ALA A 91 -3.26 -9.40 -5.55
CA ALA A 91 -2.22 -10.37 -5.22
C ALA A 91 -1.09 -10.36 -6.26
N GLU A 92 -1.42 -10.31 -7.55
CA GLU A 92 -0.42 -10.21 -8.63
C GLU A 92 0.42 -8.94 -8.54
N LYS A 93 -0.22 -7.79 -8.26
CA LYS A 93 0.48 -6.51 -8.07
C LYS A 93 1.47 -6.59 -6.91
N LYS A 94 1.03 -7.13 -5.76
CA LYS A 94 1.90 -7.34 -4.59
C LYS A 94 3.08 -8.26 -4.90
N MET A 95 2.84 -9.35 -5.62
CA MET A 95 3.90 -10.28 -6.02
C MET A 95 4.91 -9.62 -6.97
N LYS A 96 4.46 -8.81 -7.92
CA LYS A 96 5.36 -8.05 -8.82
C LYS A 96 6.18 -7.02 -8.05
N GLU A 97 5.58 -6.31 -7.10
CA GLU A 97 6.29 -5.34 -6.25
C GLU A 97 7.35 -6.01 -5.36
N LEU A 98 7.03 -7.14 -4.74
CA LEU A 98 7.99 -7.91 -3.93
C LEU A 98 9.18 -8.39 -4.77
N LYS A 99 8.93 -8.92 -5.97
CA LYS A 99 9.99 -9.33 -6.90
C LYS A 99 10.89 -8.16 -7.30
N LEU A 100 10.32 -6.99 -7.56
CA LEU A 100 11.09 -5.79 -7.90
C LEU A 100 11.98 -5.37 -6.74
N ARG A 101 11.43 -5.36 -5.52
CA ARG A 101 12.17 -5.00 -4.30
C ARG A 101 13.29 -5.99 -4.00
N GLU A 102 13.04 -7.29 -4.20
CA GLU A 102 14.06 -8.32 -4.03
C GLU A 102 15.20 -8.15 -5.04
N LYS A 103 14.87 -7.90 -6.31
CA LYS A 103 15.86 -7.62 -7.35
C LYS A 103 16.70 -6.38 -7.03
N GLN A 104 16.08 -5.30 -6.58
CA GLN A 104 16.81 -4.10 -6.14
C GLN A 104 17.72 -4.37 -4.94
N ARG A 105 17.29 -5.22 -4.00
CA ARG A 105 18.12 -5.60 -2.86
C ARG A 105 19.34 -6.42 -3.31
N GLN A 106 19.14 -7.39 -4.18
CA GLN A 106 20.22 -8.19 -4.75
C GLN A 106 21.21 -7.32 -5.55
N GLU A 107 20.72 -6.41 -6.39
CA GLU A 107 21.58 -5.48 -7.13
C GLU A 107 22.41 -4.57 -6.22
N ALA A 108 21.83 -4.12 -5.09
CA ALA A 108 22.54 -3.32 -4.10
C ALA A 108 23.60 -4.14 -3.33
N GLU A 109 23.26 -5.38 -2.93
CA GLU A 109 24.20 -6.30 -2.27
C GLU A 109 25.38 -6.63 -3.20
N ASP A 110 25.10 -6.95 -4.46
CA ASP A 110 26.11 -7.21 -5.50
C ASP A 110 27.02 -6.00 -5.73
N ALA A 111 26.46 -4.79 -5.75
CA ALA A 111 27.23 -3.56 -5.93
C ALA A 111 28.20 -3.32 -4.76
N VAL A 112 27.74 -3.53 -3.52
CA VAL A 112 28.57 -3.44 -2.31
C VAL A 112 29.68 -4.49 -2.33
N GLU A 113 29.38 -5.72 -2.73
CA GLU A 113 30.38 -6.78 -2.80
C GLU A 113 31.45 -6.48 -3.87
N ARG A 114 31.05 -6.01 -5.05
CA ARG A 114 32.00 -5.58 -6.10
C ARG A 114 32.86 -4.41 -5.65
N GLU A 115 32.31 -3.45 -4.92
CA GLU A 115 33.09 -2.33 -4.38
C GLU A 115 34.09 -2.82 -3.33
N LYS A 116 33.67 -3.71 -2.42
CA LYS A 116 34.53 -4.32 -1.41
C LYS A 116 35.67 -5.12 -2.03
N GLN A 117 35.39 -5.91 -3.07
CA GLN A 117 36.41 -6.65 -3.82
C GLN A 117 37.40 -5.69 -4.49
N LYS A 118 36.92 -4.66 -5.20
CA LYS A 118 37.78 -3.63 -5.81
C LYS A 118 38.65 -2.91 -4.78
N ALA A 119 38.11 -2.60 -3.60
CA ALA A 119 38.87 -1.99 -2.51
C ALA A 119 39.94 -2.94 -1.96
N ALA A 120 39.62 -4.22 -1.79
CA ALA A 120 40.57 -5.24 -1.35
C ALA A 120 41.69 -5.45 -2.38
N ASP A 121 41.38 -5.49 -3.66
CA ASP A 121 42.37 -5.66 -4.74
C ASP A 121 43.29 -4.44 -4.86
N ARG A 122 42.74 -3.21 -4.69
CA ARG A 122 43.57 -2.01 -4.59
C ARG A 122 44.55 -2.07 -3.42
N LEU A 123 44.11 -2.59 -2.27
CA LEU A 123 44.96 -2.73 -1.09
C LEU A 123 46.05 -3.78 -1.30
N LYS A 124 45.73 -4.92 -1.92
CA LYS A 124 46.70 -5.99 -2.23
C LYS A 124 47.78 -5.54 -3.21
N ASN A 125 47.44 -4.67 -4.16
CA ASN A 125 48.37 -4.18 -5.19
C ASN A 125 49.22 -2.99 -4.73
N MET A 126 49.06 -2.51 -3.49
CA MET A 126 49.89 -1.44 -2.96
C MET A 126 51.24 -1.96 -2.47
N THR A 127 52.31 -1.22 -2.78
CA THR A 127 53.65 -1.50 -2.26
C THR A 127 53.77 -1.09 -0.78
N ARG A 128 54.79 -1.64 -0.08
CA ARG A 128 55.00 -1.41 1.35
C ARG A 128 55.19 0.08 1.71
N GLU A 129 55.86 0.84 0.84
CA GLU A 129 56.04 2.29 1.00
C GLU A 129 54.72 3.06 0.83
N GLN A 130 53.88 2.66 -0.13
CA GLN A 130 52.56 3.27 -0.36
C GLN A 130 51.58 2.96 0.78
N MET A 131 51.67 1.76 1.37
CA MET A 131 50.91 1.40 2.58
C MET A 131 51.31 2.26 3.78
N ALA A 132 52.62 2.47 3.99
CA ALA A 132 53.13 3.32 5.07
C ALA A 132 52.74 4.79 4.90
N ALA A 133 52.83 5.35 3.68
CA ALA A 133 52.39 6.72 3.39
C ALA A 133 50.88 6.88 3.59
N ARG A 134 50.08 5.86 3.26
CA ARG A 134 48.64 5.84 3.54
C ARG A 134 48.36 5.80 5.04
N GLU A 135 49.06 4.98 5.81
CA GLU A 135 48.92 4.91 7.27
C GLU A 135 49.33 6.22 7.95
N GLN A 136 50.40 6.87 7.46
CA GLN A 136 50.79 8.22 7.92
C GLN A 136 49.69 9.23 7.63
N LEU A 137 49.13 9.26 6.41
CA LEU A 137 48.02 10.15 6.09
C LEU A 137 46.74 9.85 6.89
N ILE A 138 46.45 8.59 7.18
CA ILE A 138 45.34 8.20 8.07
C ILE A 138 45.66 8.57 9.53
N SER A 139 46.91 8.53 9.96
CA SER A 139 47.28 8.96 11.31
C SER A 139 47.26 10.49 11.46
N GLU A 140 47.63 11.22 10.41
CA GLU A 140 47.72 12.69 10.41
C GLU A 140 46.36 13.35 10.14
N TYR A 141 45.54 12.75 9.27
CA TYR A 141 44.28 13.32 8.80
C TYR A 141 43.10 12.35 8.88
N GLY A 142 43.35 11.06 9.08
CA GLY A 142 42.29 10.10 9.34
C GLY A 142 41.67 10.41 10.70
N PHE A 143 40.35 10.57 10.66
CA PHE A 143 39.55 11.02 11.77
C PHE A 143 39.67 10.04 12.93
N THR A 144 40.51 10.34 13.91
CA THR A 144 40.48 9.74 15.24
C THR A 144 39.13 10.10 15.85
N VAL A 145 38.14 9.21 15.72
CA VAL A 145 36.92 9.22 16.54
C VAL A 145 37.32 8.90 17.98
N MET A 146 38.00 9.84 18.64
CA MET A 146 38.17 9.85 20.09
C MET A 146 37.56 11.15 20.60
N SER A 147 36.31 11.42 20.23
CA SER A 147 35.47 12.28 21.05
C SER A 147 35.10 11.48 22.30
N GLU A 148 35.89 11.64 23.35
CA GLU A 148 35.52 11.20 24.70
C GLU A 148 34.23 11.94 25.09
N PHE A 149 33.19 11.17 25.41
CA PHE A 149 31.93 11.69 25.92
C PHE A 149 32.03 11.75 27.45
N ASP A 150 31.54 12.83 28.06
CA ASP A 150 31.38 12.89 29.52
C ASP A 150 30.21 12.01 30.00
N GLU A 151 30.08 11.84 31.33
CA GLU A 151 29.04 11.02 31.95
C GLU A 151 27.60 11.55 31.71
N GLU A 152 27.44 12.76 31.18
CA GLU A 152 26.17 13.33 30.72
C GLU A 152 25.95 13.24 29.19
N GLY A 153 26.87 12.63 28.45
CA GLY A 153 26.75 12.39 27.00
C GLY A 153 27.05 13.61 26.13
N ASN A 154 27.75 14.63 26.65
CA ASN A 154 28.21 15.77 25.87
C ASN A 154 29.58 15.51 25.24
N VAL A 155 29.78 16.05 24.02
CA VAL A 155 31.05 15.94 23.28
C VAL A 155 32.05 16.93 23.84
N VAL A 156 33.08 16.44 24.55
CA VAL A 156 34.21 17.27 24.99
C VAL A 156 35.14 17.49 23.80
N LYS A 157 35.26 18.74 23.35
CA LYS A 157 36.20 19.10 22.27
C LYS A 157 37.62 19.15 22.85
N ILE A 158 38.46 18.21 22.47
CA ILE A 158 39.91 18.35 22.63
C ILE A 158 40.35 19.52 21.75
N LYS A 159 40.90 20.57 22.38
CA LYS A 159 41.47 21.72 21.66
C LYS A 159 42.82 21.31 21.10
N ASP A 160 42.85 20.95 19.81
CA ASP A 160 44.12 20.87 19.10
C ASP A 160 44.73 22.27 18.95
N LYS A 161 46.00 22.38 19.35
CA LYS A 161 46.80 23.60 19.27
C LYS A 161 46.95 24.03 17.81
N GLU A 162 46.69 25.31 17.56
CA GLU A 162 46.92 25.99 16.28
C GLU A 162 48.38 25.89 15.83
N LYS A 163 48.58 25.64 14.53
CA LYS A 163 49.71 26.19 13.78
C LYS A 163 49.15 26.86 12.52
N PRO A 164 49.40 28.17 12.30
CA PRO A 164 49.12 28.80 11.03
C PRO A 164 50.32 28.58 10.11
N SER A 165 50.12 27.94 8.96
CA SER A 165 51.01 28.11 7.82
C SER A 165 50.23 28.83 6.73
N GLU A 166 50.60 30.08 6.49
CA GLU A 166 50.23 30.84 5.31
C GLU A 166 50.80 30.13 4.08
N ASP A 167 49.93 29.58 3.23
CA ASP A 167 50.19 29.53 1.80
C ASP A 167 48.87 29.50 1.02
N ALA A 168 48.68 30.50 0.17
CA ALA A 168 47.45 30.77 -0.56
C ALA A 168 47.38 29.90 -1.82
N GLY A 169 46.99 28.63 -1.65
CA GLY A 169 46.57 27.74 -2.74
C GLY A 169 45.06 27.79 -3.01
N PRO A 170 44.58 27.27 -4.16
CA PRO A 170 43.15 27.32 -4.53
C PRO A 170 42.29 26.66 -3.46
N ALA A 171 41.26 27.39 -3.02
CA ALA A 171 40.43 27.04 -1.86
C ALA A 171 40.02 25.56 -1.84
N ASN A 172 40.57 24.82 -0.87
CA ASN A 172 40.31 23.39 -0.70
C ASN A 172 38.85 23.15 -0.28
N SER A 173 37.99 22.90 -1.28
CA SER A 173 36.56 22.62 -1.13
C SER A 173 36.25 21.34 -0.34
N ASN A 174 37.24 20.49 -0.05
CA ASN A 174 37.02 19.27 0.72
C ASN A 174 36.73 19.55 2.19
N ARG A 175 37.35 20.59 2.78
CA ARG A 175 37.03 21.00 4.16
C ARG A 175 35.57 21.42 4.31
N GLN A 176 35.06 22.17 3.33
CA GLN A 176 33.65 22.57 3.29
C GLN A 176 32.72 21.38 3.05
N ARG A 177 33.07 20.42 2.16
CA ARG A 177 32.25 19.20 1.97
C ARG A 177 32.16 18.35 3.22
N VAL A 178 33.27 18.17 3.94
CA VAL A 178 33.29 17.41 5.20
C VAL A 178 32.43 18.10 6.26
N GLN A 179 32.52 19.44 6.36
CA GLN A 179 31.70 20.21 7.29
C GLN A 179 30.21 20.20 6.90
N GLN A 180 29.89 20.22 5.61
CA GLN A 180 28.52 20.08 5.11
C GLN A 180 27.96 18.67 5.38
N ALA A 181 28.76 17.63 5.21
CA ALA A 181 28.37 16.25 5.53
C ALA A 181 28.11 16.08 7.03
N GLN A 182 28.94 16.69 7.89
CA GLN A 182 28.76 16.69 9.35
C GLN A 182 27.49 17.43 9.79
N ASN A 183 27.20 18.57 9.16
CA ASN A 183 25.96 19.30 9.44
C ASN A 183 24.74 18.53 8.94
N ALA A 184 24.82 17.90 7.77
CA ALA A 184 23.73 17.09 7.21
C ALA A 184 23.40 15.86 8.06
N THR A 185 24.39 15.17 8.63
CA THR A 185 24.15 14.02 9.54
C THR A 185 23.55 14.48 10.86
N ARG A 186 24.07 15.59 11.44
CA ARG A 186 23.49 16.19 12.65
C ARG A 186 22.04 16.62 12.44
N ASP A 187 21.71 17.22 11.30
CA ASP A 187 20.35 17.67 10.98
C ASP A 187 19.41 16.49 10.71
N LYS A 188 19.88 15.40 10.11
CA LYS A 188 19.10 14.15 9.96
C LYS A 188 18.76 13.54 11.32
N MET A 189 19.75 13.44 12.21
CA MET A 189 19.55 12.89 13.56
C MET A 189 18.57 13.75 14.39
N LYS A 190 18.69 15.09 14.31
CA LYS A 190 17.71 16.00 14.95
C LYS A 190 16.30 15.81 14.39
N LYS A 191 16.14 15.77 13.06
CA LYS A 191 14.84 15.58 12.42
C LYS A 191 14.22 14.22 12.75
N GLU A 192 15.02 13.16 12.80
CA GLU A 192 14.55 11.83 13.21
C GLU A 192 14.13 11.78 14.67
N HIS A 193 14.90 12.41 15.55
CA HIS A 193 14.53 12.56 16.96
C HIS A 193 13.23 13.34 17.13
N GLU A 194 13.08 14.49 16.47
CA GLU A 194 11.85 15.29 16.49
C GLU A 194 10.64 14.52 15.94
N LYS A 195 10.82 13.70 14.90
CA LYS A 195 9.76 12.84 14.37
C LYS A 195 9.35 11.76 15.37
N LYS A 196 10.31 11.10 16.04
CA LYS A 196 10.02 10.11 17.09
C LYS A 196 9.26 10.74 18.25
N VAL A 197 9.73 11.88 18.76
CA VAL A 197 9.05 12.62 19.84
C VAL A 197 7.63 13.03 19.45
N LYS A 198 7.42 13.52 18.23
CA LYS A 198 6.07 13.87 17.74
C LYS A 198 5.16 12.64 17.66
N TYR A 199 5.67 11.53 17.13
CA TYR A 199 4.91 10.27 17.03
C TYR A 199 4.52 9.72 18.40
N GLU A 200 5.44 9.70 19.36
CA GLU A 200 5.17 9.27 20.74
C GLU A 200 4.15 10.18 21.43
N LYS A 201 4.27 11.51 21.24
CA LYS A 201 3.30 12.48 21.77
C LYS A 201 1.91 12.27 21.18
N GLU A 202 1.81 11.98 19.89
CA GLU A 202 0.53 11.70 19.22
C GLU A 202 -0.09 10.38 19.71
N LEU A 203 0.74 9.35 19.92
CA LEU A 203 0.29 8.05 20.44
C LEU A 203 -0.26 8.18 21.86
N LEU A 204 0.43 8.92 22.73
CA LEU A 204 -0.03 9.22 24.10
C LEU A 204 -1.32 10.05 24.11
N ALA A 205 -1.48 11.01 23.19
CA ALA A 205 -2.70 11.80 23.07
C ALA A 205 -3.89 10.93 22.60
N LYS A 206 -3.67 10.03 21.62
CA LYS A 206 -4.67 9.06 21.16
C LYS A 206 -5.10 8.10 22.26
N ASP A 207 -4.17 7.62 23.09
CA ASP A 207 -4.50 6.75 24.22
C ASP A 207 -5.31 7.48 25.31
N LYS A 208 -4.93 8.71 25.66
CA LYS A 208 -5.71 9.56 26.58
C LYS A 208 -7.14 9.81 26.06
N ALA A 209 -7.28 10.14 24.77
CA ALA A 209 -8.60 10.36 24.16
C ALA A 209 -9.47 9.08 24.16
N ARG A 210 -8.87 7.90 23.96
CA ARG A 210 -9.57 6.61 24.07
C ARG A 210 -10.03 6.34 25.50
N LYS A 211 -9.17 6.57 26.49
CA LYS A 211 -9.49 6.41 27.92
C LYS A 211 -10.60 7.36 28.36
N ASP A 212 -10.58 8.62 27.92
CA ASP A 212 -11.63 9.59 28.26
C ASP A 212 -12.97 9.27 27.60
N LYS A 213 -12.98 8.80 26.34
CA LYS A 213 -14.20 8.30 25.68
C LYS A 213 -14.75 7.06 26.38
N ALA A 214 -13.89 6.14 26.82
CA ALA A 214 -14.31 4.97 27.58
C ALA A 214 -14.94 5.36 28.92
N LYS A 215 -14.30 6.26 29.69
CA LYS A 215 -14.84 6.79 30.95
C LYS A 215 -16.19 7.51 30.74
N LYS A 216 -16.34 8.31 29.70
CA LYS A 216 -17.64 8.96 29.37
C LYS A 216 -18.74 7.95 29.03
N ARG A 217 -18.40 6.87 28.30
CA ARG A 217 -19.34 5.78 27.98
C ARG A 217 -19.74 4.98 29.22
N THR A 218 -18.82 4.70 30.13
CA THR A 218 -19.12 3.97 31.37
C THR A 218 -20.01 4.79 32.30
N VAL A 219 -19.71 6.08 32.49
CA VAL A 219 -20.56 7.00 33.30
C VAL A 219 -21.97 7.12 32.73
N LYS A 220 -22.13 7.22 31.40
CA LYS A 220 -23.45 7.26 30.77
C LYS A 220 -24.23 5.96 31.00
N ARG A 221 -23.56 4.80 30.93
CA ARG A 221 -24.17 3.48 31.14
C ARG A 221 -24.58 3.25 32.59
N GLU A 222 -23.82 3.77 33.55
CA GLU A 222 -24.10 3.67 34.98
C GLU A 222 -25.26 4.60 35.38
N LYS A 223 -25.29 5.84 34.89
CA LYS A 223 -26.42 6.76 35.08
C LYS A 223 -27.74 6.20 34.53
N GLN A 224 -27.69 5.41 33.46
CA GLN A 224 -28.86 4.77 32.86
C GLN A 224 -29.33 3.51 33.64
N ARG A 225 -28.47 2.91 34.46
CA ARG A 225 -28.80 1.74 35.29
C ARG A 225 -29.24 2.10 36.71
N GLY A 226 -28.83 3.26 37.23
CA GLY A 226 -29.22 3.76 38.55
C GLY A 226 -30.50 4.60 38.59
N CYS A 227 -31.18 4.79 37.45
CA CYS A 227 -32.46 5.50 37.35
C CYS A 227 -33.59 4.56 36.86
N GLY A 228 -33.60 3.33 37.38
CA GLY A 228 -34.72 2.39 37.27
C GLY A 228 -35.26 2.07 38.65
#